data_AF-A0A257LNP2-F1
#
_entry.id   AF-A0A257LNP2-F1
#
_cell.length_a   1.000
_cell.length_b   1.000
_cell.length_c   1.000
_cell.angle_alpha   90.00
_cell.angle_beta   90.00
_cell.angle_gamma   90.00
#
_symmetry.space_group_name_H-M   'P 1'
#
loop_
_entity.id
_entity.type
_entity.pdbx_description
1 polymer ?
#
loop_
_entity_poly.entity_id
_entity_poly.type
_entity_poly.pdbx_seq_one_letter_code
_entity_poly.pdbx_strand_id
1 'polypeptide(L)' 'MSLVEHLGPEFVRFRLGIGPKQPVAMDLKDFVLGKFTTDQSLLIQQNITHYIDGLELLLTRGAPYAMNQLNRRNQIP' A
#
# COMPACT_ATOMS: atom_id res chain seq x y z
N MET A 1 4.66 -12.45 -14.02
CA MET A 1 5.06 -11.42 -13.03
C MET A 1 5.66 -10.27 -13.83
N SER A 2 4.81 -9.58 -14.60
CA SER A 2 5.19 -8.93 -15.86
C SER A 2 6.31 -7.89 -15.74
N LEU A 3 6.29 -7.01 -14.74
CA LEU A 3 7.33 -5.98 -14.58
C LEU A 3 8.70 -6.54 -14.18
N VAL A 4 8.74 -7.51 -13.27
CA VAL A 4 10.01 -8.10 -12.78
C VAL A 4 10.68 -8.93 -13.86
N GLU A 5 9.89 -9.60 -14.70
CA GLU A 5 10.39 -10.39 -15.84
C GLU A 5 11.11 -9.52 -16.87
N HIS A 6 10.72 -8.26 -17.04
CA HIS A 6 11.29 -7.37 -18.04
C HIS A 6 12.35 -6.40 -17.50
N LEU A 7 12.24 -5.97 -16.23
CA LEU A 7 13.11 -4.94 -15.64
C LEU A 7 14.05 -5.48 -14.56
N GLY A 8 13.89 -6.75 -14.16
CA GLY A 8 14.54 -7.29 -12.97
C GLY A 8 13.89 -6.84 -11.66
N PRO A 9 14.37 -7.32 -10.51
CA PRO A 9 13.77 -7.02 -9.20
C PRO A 9 14.16 -5.65 -8.62
N GLU A 10 15.16 -4.98 -9.22
CA GLU A 10 15.84 -3.79 -8.69
C GLU A 10 15.05 -2.51 -8.95
N PHE A 11 13.87 -2.41 -8.34
CA PHE A 11 13.09 -1.18 -8.31
C PHE A 11 12.34 -1.02 -6.99
N VAL A 12 12.13 0.23 -6.60
CA VAL A 12 11.37 0.55 -5.39
C VAL A 12 9.89 0.33 -5.64
N ARG A 13 9.23 -0.35 -4.68
CA ARG A 13 7.78 -0.59 -4.71
C ARG A 13 7.11 0.19 -3.58
N PHE A 14 6.27 1.14 -3.94
CA PHE A 14 5.36 1.79 -2.99
C PHE A 14 4.11 0.92 -2.82
N ARG A 15 3.96 0.27 -1.67
CA ARG A 15 2.90 -0.72 -1.42
C ARG A 15 1.77 -0.09 -0.62
N LEU A 16 0.56 -0.11 -1.17
CA LEU A 16 -0.65 0.28 -0.47
C LEU A 16 -1.39 -0.96 0.03
N GLY A 17 -1.67 -1.01 1.34
CA GLY A 17 -2.45 -2.09 1.93
C GLY A 17 -3.94 -1.88 1.67
N ILE A 18 -4.61 -2.87 1.07
CA ILE A 18 -6.07 -2.88 0.85
C ILE A 18 -6.83 -3.73 1.88
N GLY A 19 -6.15 -4.15 2.95
CA GLY A 19 -6.69 -5.03 3.99
C GLY A 19 -6.75 -6.51 3.58
N PRO A 20 -7.14 -7.39 4.51
CA PRO A 20 -7.36 -8.81 4.21
C PRO A 20 -8.73 -9.03 3.56
N LYS A 21 -8.86 -10.12 2.82
CA LYS A 21 -10.16 -10.59 2.31
C LYS A 21 -11.12 -10.93 3.46
N GLN A 22 -12.38 -10.51 3.32
CA GLN A 22 -13.44 -10.82 4.26
C GLN A 22 -14.71 -11.20 3.48
N PRO A 23 -15.30 -12.39 3.67
CA PRO A 23 -14.85 -13.47 4.57
C PRO A 23 -13.54 -14.16 4.10
N VAL A 24 -12.87 -14.87 5.01
CA VAL A 24 -11.60 -15.56 4.71
C VAL A 24 -11.74 -16.60 3.59
N ALA A 25 -12.92 -17.16 3.38
CA ALA A 25 -13.20 -18.11 2.30
C ALA A 25 -13.32 -17.46 0.90
N MET A 26 -13.39 -16.13 0.80
CA MET A 26 -13.49 -15.40 -0.47
C MET A 26 -12.31 -15.74 -1.40
N ASP A 27 -12.58 -15.84 -2.70
CA ASP A 27 -11.53 -15.99 -3.70
C ASP A 27 -10.67 -14.71 -3.78
N LEU A 28 -9.36 -14.86 -3.94
CA LEU A 28 -8.45 -13.72 -4.01
C LEU A 28 -8.77 -12.80 -5.20
N LYS A 29 -9.15 -13.37 -6.35
CA LYS A 29 -9.47 -12.59 -7.56
C LYS A 29 -10.70 -11.72 -7.30
N ASP A 30 -11.69 -12.26 -6.61
CA ASP A 30 -12.95 -11.57 -6.32
C ASP A 30 -12.72 -10.45 -5.31
N PHE A 31 -11.80 -10.66 -4.36
CA PHE A 31 -11.38 -9.63 -3.43
C PHE A 31 -10.67 -8.46 -4.13
N VAL A 32 -9.67 -8.73 -4.98
CA VAL A 32 -8.87 -7.65 -5.61
C VAL A 32 -9.58 -6.94 -6.76
N LEU A 33 -10.56 -7.59 -7.39
CA LEU A 33 -11.38 -7.01 -8.46
C LEU A 33 -12.69 -6.41 -7.92
N GLY A 34 -13.02 -6.66 -6.66
CA GLY A 34 -14.21 -6.15 -5.99
C GLY A 34 -14.15 -4.64 -5.71
N LYS A 35 -15.32 -4.05 -5.48
CA LYS A 35 -15.40 -2.66 -5.00
C LYS A 35 -15.09 -2.63 -3.50
N PHE A 36 -14.49 -1.54 -3.05
CA PHE A 36 -14.35 -1.28 -1.63
C PHE A 36 -15.71 -1.16 -0.95
N THR A 37 -15.83 -1.73 0.25
CA THR A 37 -16.95 -1.44 1.14
C THR A 37 -16.88 0.01 1.62
N THR A 38 -17.95 0.50 2.25
CA THR A 38 -17.97 1.83 2.88
C THR A 38 -16.84 1.98 3.90
N ASP A 39 -16.65 0.98 4.77
CA ASP A 39 -15.63 1.02 5.82
C ASP A 39 -14.21 1.01 5.24
N GLN A 40 -13.97 0.21 4.20
CA GLN A 40 -12.69 0.22 3.49
C GLN A 40 -12.44 1.56 2.78
N SER A 41 -13.48 2.15 2.18
CA SER A 41 -13.37 3.47 1.54
C SER A 41 -13.06 4.56 2.56
N LEU A 42 -13.69 4.53 3.73
CA LEU A 42 -13.43 5.45 4.83
C LEU A 42 -11.98 5.30 5.33
N LEU A 43 -11.50 4.07 5.49
CA LEU A 43 -10.11 3.81 5.88
C LEU A 43 -9.12 4.39 4.85
N ILE A 44 -9.39 4.20 3.56
CA ILE A 44 -8.56 4.77 2.49
C ILE A 44 -8.57 6.30 2.57
N GLN A 45 -9.74 6.92 2.73
CA GLN A 45 -9.85 8.37 2.85
C GLN A 45 -9.10 8.92 4.07
N GLN A 46 -9.14 8.22 5.21
CA GLN A 46 -8.41 8.61 6.41
C GLN A 46 -6.88 8.52 6.23
N ASN A 47 -6.40 7.62 5.38
CA ASN A 47 -4.98 7.38 5.17
C ASN A 47 -4.43 7.99 3.87
N ILE A 48 -5.27 8.60 3.02
CA ILE A 48 -4.86 9.06 1.68
C ILE A 48 -3.77 10.12 1.76
N THR A 49 -3.89 11.07 2.70
CA THR A 49 -2.87 12.11 2.92
C THR A 49 -1.54 11.49 3.32
N HIS A 50 -1.54 10.51 4.24
CA HIS A 50 -0.33 9.80 4.65
C HIS A 50 0.35 9.08 3.47
N TYR A 51 -0.43 8.49 2.56
CA TYR A 51 0.12 7.87 1.36
C TYR A 51 0.72 8.89 0.38
N ILE A 52 0.07 10.05 0.20
CA ILE A 52 0.57 11.13 -0.65
C ILE A 52 1.87 11.70 -0.08
N ASP A 53 1.89 12.01 1.22
CA ASP A 53 3.08 12.52 1.91
C ASP A 53 4.24 11.52 1.80
N GLY A 54 3.94 10.23 1.93
CA GLY A 54 4.93 9.17 1.78
C GLY A 54 5.47 9.03 0.36
N LEU A 55 4.62 9.20 -0.65
CA LEU A 55 5.05 9.21 -2.04
C LEU A 55 5.91 10.43 -2.35
N GLU A 56 5.53 11.61 -1.87
CA GLU A 56 6.32 12.84 -2.00
C GLU A 56 7.69 12.67 -1.34
N LEU A 57 7.72 12.09 -0.13
CA LEU A 57 8.97 11.83 0.58
C LEU A 57 9.87 10.87 -0.19
N LEU A 58 9.31 9.81 -0.77
CA LEU A 58 10.03 8.85 -1.59
C LEU A 58 10.67 9.52 -2.81
N LEU A 59 9.93 10.40 -3.49
CA LEU A 59 10.39 11.10 -4.69
C LEU A 59 11.43 12.19 -4.39
N THR A 60 11.29 12.89 -3.26
CA THR A 60 12.13 14.06 -2.92
C THR A 60 13.36 13.71 -2.08
N ARG A 61 13.29 12.68 -1.24
CA ARG A 61 14.36 12.29 -0.29
C ARG A 61 14.93 10.89 -0.51
N GLY A 62 14.33 10.11 -1.42
CA GLY A 62 14.78 8.76 -1.77
C GLY A 62 14.31 7.68 -0.78
N ALA A 63 14.44 6.42 -1.22
CA ALA A 63 13.89 5.26 -0.53
C ALA A 63 14.42 5.06 0.91
N PRO A 64 15.73 5.18 1.22
CA PRO A 64 16.21 4.94 2.58
C PRO A 64 15.57 5.87 3.62
N TYR A 65 15.41 7.15 3.28
CA TYR A 65 14.78 8.12 4.17
C TYR A 65 13.27 7.89 4.28
N ALA A 66 12.59 7.71 3.15
CA ALA A 66 11.15 7.49 3.12
C ALA A 66 10.73 6.22 3.87
N MET A 67 11.46 5.11 3.69
CA MET A 67 11.18 3.86 4.41
C MET A 67 11.31 4.03 5.92
N ASN A 68 12.34 4.75 6.39
CA ASN A 68 12.54 4.98 7.82
C ASN A 68 11.45 5.85 8.46
N GLN A 69 10.74 6.69 7.69
CA GLN A 69 9.63 7.50 8.19
C GLN A 69 8.29 6.76 8.07
N LEU A 70 8.04 6.11 6.93
CA LEU A 70 6.76 5.46 6.64
C LEU A 70 6.60 4.11 7.33
N ASN A 71 7.69 3.33 7.46
CA ASN A 71 7.64 2.02 8.10
C ASN A 71 7.91 2.08 9.61
N ARG A 72 8.07 3.28 10.19
CA ARG A 72 8.05 3.44 11.63
C ARG A 72 6.68 3.02 12.11
N ARG A 73 6.62 1.82 12.69
CA ARG A 73 5.49 1.38 13.50
C ARG A 73 5.39 2.35 14.67
N ASN A 74 4.59 3.41 14.52
CA ASN A 74 3.84 3.87 15.67
C ASN A 74 2.99 2.66 16.07
N GLN A 75 3.32 2.09 17.23
CA GLN A 75 2.43 1.18 17.92
C GLN A 75 1.11 1.93 18.07
N ILE A 76 0.17 1.67 17.16
CA ILE A 76 -1.23 1.96 17.42
C ILE A 76 -1.57 0.97 18.53
N PRO A 77 -1.84 1.43 19.76
CA PRO A 77 -2.18 0.54 20.87
C PRO A 77 -3.46 -0.27 20.58
#